data_AF-A0A8S9XS04-F1
#
_entry.id   AF-A0A8S9XS04-F1
#
_cell.length_a   1.000
_cell.length_b   1.000
_cell.length_c   1.000
_cell.angle_alpha   90.00
_cell.angle_beta   90.00
_cell.angle_gamma   90.00
#
_symmetry.space_group_name_H-M   'P 1'
#
loop_
_entity.id
_entity.type
_entity.pdbx_description
1 polymer ?
#
loop_
_entity_poly.entity_id
_entity_poly.type
_entity_poly.pdbx_seq_one_letter_code
_entity_poly.pdbx_strand_id
1 'polypeptide(L)'
;MNDDDQFSDHKLLSFTVGGGGGVTPSVESLPRFRVRDADWQQFETELLRRTMELSGNQVDTNTVDDAAVSDDLLTTWFGAVEDLESAVGRFTDVISDVCRASIPMKATSVFPSMKKSVPWWSQELTTARRELRAARRLYQRTRNNVALREHRRQTYWSRKQQFKDQVKQAKFESWKNYCSTEGTQMPWGPIYKAAAGKRKTTLGVTTLQKHNGELTGGLQDTLELIMGTCVPSETVPYSQHHERVRMEADTYLGESDDVPFTLSEVRAVIHGFVGGKSPGEDGMTEEILSKAVKSLLFGSECCTADIINCSEERAGDGMGSCSGPGFWIILYNSLLELPFESGVEVFAYADDLLLICTAKDEYELERRANTALYMVERWAWENNLVYNPLKTQVLRISRRRKTRELSVYLMGERLQFVNQLKYLGVMFDGALRWTKHIQYVCGKASQLINILSRAAKMHWGLGPEALGIIYRGAIVPIILYAVPVWVEALRIQRNVDSLRRVQRLMLLRMIRGVRTTSFHACCIVSGEKPIDVEAKENADIHCGLAGESVDKPLPPDRWLHPAEVPTPEVDFEEAVDLTFAIYTDGSDMGQGRVGCAFVVYTGLGALLYRERFRLGASCSNNQAELLAIMKSLE
;
A
#
# COMPACT_ATOMS: atom_id res chain seq x y z
N MET A 1 -0.16 40.42 -0.03
CA MET A 1 0.48 39.98 1.23
C MET A 1 -0.10 38.60 1.48
N ASN A 2 0.68 37.61 1.06
CA ASN A 2 0.44 36.21 1.37
C ASN A 2 1.12 35.97 2.71
N ASP A 3 0.41 35.36 3.65
CA ASP A 3 1.01 34.50 4.67
C ASP A 3 -0.05 33.48 5.13
N ASP A 4 0.46 32.33 5.52
CA ASP A 4 -0.17 31.22 6.25
C ASP A 4 -0.81 30.07 5.44
N ASP A 5 0.03 29.47 4.58
CA ASP A 5 0.04 28.01 4.37
C ASP A 5 0.94 27.36 5.44
N GLN A 6 0.35 26.88 6.54
CA GLN A 6 1.00 25.92 7.43
C GLN A 6 0.09 24.70 7.63
N PHE A 7 0.23 23.72 6.73
CA PHE A 7 -0.18 22.35 7.01
C PHE A 7 1.04 21.45 6.89
N SER A 8 1.46 20.91 8.04
CA SER A 8 2.62 20.04 8.17
C SER A 8 2.33 18.66 7.57
N ASP A 9 2.74 18.46 6.31
CA ASP A 9 2.93 17.14 5.72
C ASP A 9 4.21 16.52 6.30
N HIS A 10 4.17 15.91 7.50
CA HIS A 10 5.28 15.10 7.99
C HIS A 10 5.43 13.80 7.17
N LYS A 11 5.96 13.91 5.94
CA LYS A 11 6.56 12.79 5.21
C LYS A 11 7.97 12.61 5.77
N LEU A 12 8.19 11.51 6.48
CA LEU A 12 9.51 11.11 6.97
C LEU A 12 10.54 11.14 5.81
N LEU A 13 11.42 12.13 5.81
CA LEU A 13 12.56 12.24 4.90
C LEU A 13 13.65 11.25 5.36
N SER A 14 13.55 9.99 4.94
CA SER A 14 14.64 9.04 5.14
C SER A 14 15.70 9.22 4.05
N PHE A 15 16.85 9.80 4.37
CA PHE A 15 18.05 9.80 3.52
C PHE A 15 19.07 8.78 4.02
N THR A 16 19.87 8.22 3.10
CA THR A 16 21.01 7.34 3.44
C THR A 16 22.26 8.00 2.89
N VAL A 17 23.17 8.38 3.79
CA VAL A 17 24.42 9.08 3.45
C VAL A 17 25.40 8.08 2.82
N GLY A 18 25.66 8.23 1.53
CA GLY A 18 26.77 7.55 0.85
C GLY A 18 27.98 8.48 0.80
N GLY A 19 28.97 8.26 1.65
CA GLY A 19 30.18 9.08 1.72
C GLY A 19 31.01 9.01 0.43
N GLY A 20 31.18 10.16 -0.23
CA GLY A 20 32.33 10.45 -1.08
C GLY A 20 33.54 10.75 -0.20
N GLY A 21 34.72 10.29 -0.61
CA GLY A 21 35.94 10.23 0.20
C GLY A 21 36.31 11.53 0.92
N GLY A 22 36.25 11.47 2.25
CA GLY A 22 36.72 12.46 3.20
C GLY A 22 36.48 11.85 4.59
N VAL A 23 37.46 11.94 5.49
CA VAL A 23 37.42 11.33 6.83
C VAL A 23 36.15 11.78 7.57
N THR A 24 35.19 10.89 7.76
CA THR A 24 33.97 11.14 8.54
C THR A 24 34.22 10.76 10.00
N PRO A 25 33.89 11.62 10.99
CA PRO A 25 33.81 11.19 12.37
C PRO A 25 32.70 10.12 12.47
N SER A 26 32.93 9.10 13.29
CA SER A 26 31.96 8.03 13.54
C SER A 26 30.71 8.63 14.18
N VAL A 27 29.66 8.85 13.40
CA VAL A 27 28.32 9.00 13.96
C VAL A 27 27.92 7.59 14.40
N GLU A 28 28.11 7.30 15.68
CA GLU A 28 27.58 6.08 16.30
C GLU A 28 26.06 6.11 16.13
N SER A 29 25.54 5.24 15.26
CA SER A 29 24.10 5.03 15.22
C SER A 29 23.70 4.37 16.53
N LEU A 30 22.89 5.06 17.35
CA LEU A 30 22.37 4.51 18.59
C LEU A 30 21.73 3.13 18.35
N PRO A 31 22.10 2.10 19.13
CA PRO A 31 21.55 0.77 18.98
C PRO A 31 20.05 0.78 19.27
N ARG A 32 19.24 0.24 18.33
CA ARG A 32 17.78 0.17 18.49
C ARG A 32 17.35 -1.13 19.15
N PHE A 33 16.49 -1.04 20.17
CA PHE A 33 15.84 -2.19 20.80
C PHE A 33 14.84 -2.88 19.86
N ARG A 34 14.85 -4.21 19.82
CA ARG A 34 13.84 -5.01 19.11
C ARG A 34 12.71 -5.38 20.05
N VAL A 35 11.78 -4.44 20.19
CA VAL A 35 10.61 -4.54 21.06
C VAL A 35 9.72 -5.76 20.76
N ARG A 36 9.71 -6.25 19.50
CA ARG A 36 9.00 -7.47 19.09
C ARG A 36 9.60 -8.78 19.64
N ASP A 37 10.89 -8.76 19.93
CA ASP A 37 11.63 -9.91 20.45
C ASP A 37 11.88 -9.75 21.97
N ALA A 38 11.18 -8.82 22.65
CA ALA A 38 11.40 -8.48 24.04
C ALA A 38 10.83 -9.53 25.01
N ASP A 39 11.59 -9.85 26.06
CA ASP A 39 11.10 -10.60 27.20
C ASP A 39 10.48 -9.63 28.23
N TRP A 40 9.17 -9.41 28.10
CA TRP A 40 8.45 -8.46 28.94
C TRP A 40 8.32 -8.92 30.40
N GLN A 41 8.35 -10.22 30.66
CA GLN A 41 8.25 -10.77 32.01
C GLN A 41 9.57 -10.55 32.76
N GLN A 42 10.71 -10.76 32.08
CA GLN A 42 12.02 -10.42 32.61
C GLN A 42 12.18 -8.89 32.78
N PHE A 43 11.68 -8.10 31.83
CA PHE A 43 11.69 -6.63 31.89
C PHE A 43 10.97 -6.10 33.14
N GLU A 44 9.76 -6.59 33.40
CA GLU A 44 8.94 -6.17 34.54
C GLU A 44 9.58 -6.53 35.90
N THR A 45 10.06 -7.78 36.02
CA THR A 45 10.70 -8.26 37.26
C THR A 45 11.97 -7.48 37.58
N GLU A 46 12.81 -7.23 36.57
CA GLU A 46 14.08 -6.51 36.74
C GLU A 46 13.88 -5.00 36.95
N LEU A 47 12.83 -4.42 36.34
CA LEU A 47 12.45 -3.02 36.55
C LEU A 47 12.00 -2.79 38.00
N LEU A 48 11.11 -3.63 38.52
CA LEU A 48 10.66 -3.57 39.93
C LEU A 48 11.84 -3.75 40.89
N ARG A 49 12.71 -4.73 40.63
CA ARG A 49 13.90 -4.99 41.45
C ARG A 49 14.84 -3.78 41.52
N ARG A 50 15.20 -3.18 40.38
CA ARG A 50 16.16 -2.06 40.34
C ARG A 50 15.58 -0.74 40.84
N THR A 51 14.27 -0.53 40.68
CA THR A 51 13.59 0.65 41.25
C THR A 51 13.49 0.57 42.77
N MET A 52 13.28 -0.62 43.33
CA MET A 52 13.37 -0.84 44.79
C MET A 52 14.80 -0.62 45.32
N GLU A 53 15.84 -1.06 44.61
CA GLU A 53 17.24 -0.82 44.98
C GLU A 53 17.62 0.67 45.01
N LEU A 54 17.05 1.48 44.10
CA LEU A 54 17.21 2.95 44.10
C LEU A 54 16.64 3.60 45.37
N SER A 55 15.59 3.02 45.96
CA SER A 55 14.93 3.53 47.17
C SER A 55 15.63 3.13 48.49
N GLY A 56 16.66 2.27 48.44
CA GLY A 56 17.51 1.92 49.59
C GLY A 56 16.99 0.82 50.52
N ASN A 57 15.89 0.13 50.18
CA ASN A 57 15.34 -0.96 50.99
C ASN A 57 15.71 -2.36 50.44
N GLN A 58 16.19 -3.25 51.31
CA GLN A 58 16.35 -4.69 51.02
C GLN A 58 15.06 -5.44 51.40
N VAL A 59 14.39 -6.12 50.46
CA VAL A 59 13.28 -7.04 50.78
C VAL A 59 13.27 -8.29 49.90
N ASP A 60 12.96 -9.42 50.53
CA ASP A 60 12.84 -10.79 50.00
C ASP A 60 11.67 -10.96 49.00
N THR A 61 11.95 -11.59 47.87
CA THR A 61 11.11 -11.68 46.66
C THR A 61 9.94 -12.69 46.70
N ASN A 62 9.26 -12.91 47.82
CA ASN A 62 8.30 -14.04 47.92
C ASN A 62 6.91 -13.77 48.50
N THR A 63 6.48 -12.54 48.81
CA THR A 63 5.10 -12.33 49.31
C THR A 63 4.53 -10.93 49.01
N VAL A 64 3.37 -10.94 48.30
CA VAL A 64 2.29 -9.91 48.19
C VAL A 64 2.45 -8.77 47.17
N ASP A 65 1.45 -8.62 46.29
CA ASP A 65 1.15 -7.52 45.35
C ASP A 65 2.12 -6.32 45.32
N ASP A 66 3.18 -6.45 44.52
CA ASP A 66 4.37 -5.58 44.52
C ASP A 66 4.16 -4.17 43.91
N ALA A 67 3.12 -3.92 43.12
CA ALA A 67 3.00 -2.69 42.36
C ALA A 67 2.49 -1.49 43.18
N ALA A 68 1.61 -1.71 44.16
CA ALA A 68 1.11 -0.63 45.03
C ALA A 68 2.19 -0.11 45.98
N VAL A 69 3.20 -0.94 46.29
CA VAL A 69 4.36 -0.58 47.12
C VAL A 69 5.39 0.24 46.32
N SER A 70 5.42 0.11 44.99
CA SER A 70 6.40 0.79 44.11
C SER A 70 6.14 2.29 43.94
N ASP A 71 4.88 2.70 43.78
CA ASP A 71 4.49 4.11 43.57
C ASP A 71 4.73 4.98 44.82
N ASP A 72 4.39 4.46 46.00
CA ASP A 72 4.57 5.16 47.29
C ASP A 72 6.06 5.33 47.64
N LEU A 73 6.90 4.33 47.26
CA LEU A 73 8.36 4.37 47.41
C LEU A 73 9.03 5.34 46.43
N LEU A 74 8.59 5.38 45.17
CA LEU A 74 9.10 6.35 44.18
C LEU A 74 8.71 7.78 44.56
N THR A 75 7.49 7.99 45.02
CA THR A 75 7.01 9.30 45.51
C THR A 75 7.83 9.78 46.71
N THR A 76 8.14 8.88 47.65
CA THR A 76 8.99 9.17 48.81
C THR A 76 10.45 9.46 48.40
N TRP A 77 10.98 8.73 47.43
CA TRP A 77 12.35 8.94 46.91
C TRP A 77 12.48 10.27 46.17
N PHE A 78 11.59 10.58 45.23
CA PHE A 78 11.59 11.87 44.52
C PHE A 78 11.33 13.05 45.47
N GLY A 79 10.51 12.85 46.52
CA GLY A 79 10.28 13.86 47.56
C GLY A 79 11.48 14.14 48.48
N ALA A 80 12.47 13.24 48.52
CA ALA A 80 13.66 13.37 49.37
C ALA A 80 14.91 13.89 48.63
N VAL A 81 14.82 14.13 47.31
CA VAL A 81 15.96 14.55 46.49
C VAL A 81 15.96 16.06 46.28
N GLU A 82 17.10 16.72 46.55
CA GLU A 82 17.28 18.18 46.38
C GLU A 82 17.41 18.60 44.90
N ASP A 83 17.83 17.70 44.01
CA ASP A 83 18.03 17.93 42.57
C ASP A 83 17.21 16.95 41.72
N LEU A 84 16.07 17.44 41.23
CA LEU A 84 15.10 16.67 40.44
C LEU A 84 15.69 16.18 39.10
N GLU A 85 16.54 16.97 38.43
CA GLU A 85 17.13 16.56 37.14
C GLU A 85 18.09 15.38 37.33
N SER A 86 18.89 15.38 38.38
CA SER A 86 19.77 14.26 38.73
C SER A 86 18.99 13.00 39.12
N ALA A 87 17.82 13.13 39.75
CA ALA A 87 16.94 12.02 40.06
C ALA A 87 16.32 11.41 38.79
N VAL A 88 15.80 12.25 37.90
CA VAL A 88 15.22 11.83 36.61
C VAL A 88 16.29 11.15 35.73
N GLY A 89 17.51 11.68 35.71
CA GLY A 89 18.64 11.06 35.01
C GLY A 89 18.94 9.64 35.52
N ARG A 90 19.02 9.46 36.84
CA ARG A 90 19.26 8.14 37.46
C ARG A 90 18.14 7.13 37.18
N PHE A 91 16.89 7.60 37.18
CA PHE A 91 15.75 6.75 36.85
C PHE A 91 15.75 6.34 35.37
N THR A 92 16.11 7.27 34.49
CA THR A 92 16.27 7.01 33.04
C THR A 92 17.40 6.01 32.77
N ASP A 93 18.49 6.08 33.54
CA ASP A 93 19.59 5.11 33.47
C ASP A 93 19.14 3.70 33.89
N VAL A 94 18.30 3.59 34.92
CA VAL A 94 17.73 2.29 35.34
C VAL A 94 16.84 1.69 34.27
N ILE A 95 15.91 2.48 33.69
CA ILE A 95 15.07 1.99 32.59
C ILE A 95 15.95 1.56 31.41
N SER A 96 16.99 2.35 31.09
CA SER A 96 17.95 2.03 30.03
C SER A 96 18.62 0.68 30.28
N ASP A 97 19.17 0.45 31.46
CA ASP A 97 19.87 -0.79 31.80
C ASP A 97 18.94 -2.02 31.79
N VAL A 98 17.71 -1.88 32.28
CA VAL A 98 16.70 -2.94 32.22
C VAL A 98 16.37 -3.28 30.76
N CYS A 99 16.23 -2.26 29.90
CA CYS A 99 16.04 -2.49 28.46
C CYS A 99 17.22 -3.26 27.84
N ARG A 100 18.47 -2.97 28.23
CA ARG A 100 19.66 -3.69 27.72
C ARG A 100 19.71 -5.14 28.19
N ALA A 101 19.19 -5.43 29.38
CA ALA A 101 19.15 -6.78 29.94
C ALA A 101 18.03 -7.64 29.34
N SER A 102 16.85 -7.05 29.08
CA SER A 102 15.63 -7.80 28.75
C SER A 102 15.19 -7.68 27.28
N ILE A 103 15.75 -6.74 26.50
CA ILE A 103 15.34 -6.51 25.11
C ILE A 103 16.54 -6.67 24.15
N PRO A 104 16.47 -7.61 23.18
CA PRO A 104 17.54 -7.80 22.21
C PRO A 104 17.78 -6.55 21.37
N MET A 105 19.02 -6.08 21.31
CA MET A 105 19.39 -4.97 20.42
C MET A 105 19.52 -5.46 18.96
N LYS A 106 19.24 -4.55 18.02
CA LYS A 106 19.60 -4.76 16.62
C LYS A 106 21.12 -4.60 16.52
N ALA A 107 21.83 -5.67 16.15
CA ALA A 107 23.26 -5.57 15.89
C ALA A 107 23.47 -4.49 14.81
N THR A 108 24.22 -3.45 15.14
CA THR A 108 24.73 -2.49 14.16
C THR A 108 25.47 -3.33 13.14
N SER A 109 24.93 -3.45 11.92
CA SER A 109 25.66 -4.15 10.87
C SER A 109 26.84 -3.27 10.52
N VAL A 110 27.95 -3.46 11.24
CA VAL A 110 29.27 -3.08 10.78
C VAL A 110 29.54 -4.02 9.61
N PHE A 111 28.97 -3.71 8.44
CA PHE A 111 29.42 -4.33 7.22
C PHE A 111 30.87 -3.89 7.06
N PRO A 112 31.85 -4.80 7.10
CA PRO A 112 33.15 -4.47 6.58
C PRO A 112 32.92 -4.05 5.14
N SER A 113 33.42 -2.88 4.76
CA SER A 113 33.41 -2.39 3.39
C SER A 113 34.28 -3.29 2.50
N MET A 114 33.83 -4.52 2.24
CA MET A 114 34.26 -5.27 1.08
C MET A 114 33.58 -4.64 -0.12
N LYS A 115 34.37 -3.90 -0.90
CA LYS A 115 34.01 -3.35 -2.20
C LYS A 115 33.14 -4.36 -2.95
N LYS A 116 31.86 -4.05 -3.15
CA LYS A 116 30.92 -4.91 -3.88
C LYS A 116 31.47 -5.15 -5.28
N SER A 117 32.09 -6.30 -5.52
CA SER A 117 32.23 -6.80 -6.88
C SER A 117 30.80 -7.01 -7.38
N VAL A 118 30.54 -6.52 -8.59
CA VAL A 118 29.23 -6.66 -9.18
C VAL A 118 28.86 -8.15 -9.17
N PRO A 119 27.71 -8.58 -8.62
CA PRO A 119 27.46 -9.98 -8.23
C PRO A 119 27.49 -10.98 -9.40
N TRP A 120 27.39 -10.50 -10.64
CA TRP A 120 27.50 -11.30 -11.86
C TRP A 120 28.92 -11.31 -12.47
N TRP A 121 29.90 -10.66 -11.85
CA TRP A 121 31.26 -10.53 -12.39
C TRP A 121 32.16 -11.67 -11.90
N SER A 122 32.56 -12.56 -12.81
CA SER A 122 33.40 -13.74 -12.50
C SER A 122 34.88 -13.56 -12.86
N GLN A 123 35.71 -14.48 -12.36
CA GLN A 123 37.12 -14.60 -12.74
C GLN A 123 37.25 -14.90 -14.25
N GLU A 124 36.36 -15.71 -14.80
CA GLU A 124 36.31 -16.05 -16.23
C GLU A 124 36.08 -14.82 -17.11
N LEU A 125 35.12 -13.96 -16.74
CA LEU A 125 34.88 -12.68 -17.42
C LEU A 125 36.10 -11.76 -17.32
N THR A 126 36.83 -11.82 -16.22
CA THR A 126 38.07 -11.07 -16.03
C THR A 126 39.16 -11.54 -17.00
N THR A 127 39.32 -12.86 -17.18
CA THR A 127 40.24 -13.47 -18.13
C THR A 127 39.85 -13.12 -19.58
N ALA A 128 38.58 -13.32 -19.95
CA ALA A 128 38.07 -12.98 -21.28
C ALA A 128 38.26 -11.49 -21.62
N ARG A 129 38.07 -10.59 -20.63
CA ARG A 129 38.34 -9.16 -20.79
C ARG A 129 39.83 -8.86 -21.04
N ARG A 130 40.75 -9.57 -20.36
CA ARG A 130 42.20 -9.42 -20.59
C ARG A 130 42.58 -9.88 -21.99
N GLU A 131 42.09 -11.03 -22.43
CA GLU A 131 42.33 -11.58 -23.77
C GLU A 131 41.78 -10.67 -24.88
N LEU A 132 40.57 -10.13 -24.69
CA LEU A 132 39.99 -9.16 -25.60
C LEU A 132 40.87 -7.91 -25.74
N ARG A 133 41.36 -7.37 -24.61
CA ARG A 133 42.26 -6.22 -24.60
C ARG A 133 43.60 -6.55 -25.26
N ALA A 134 44.15 -7.75 -25.05
CA ALA A 134 45.36 -8.21 -25.71
C ALA A 134 45.17 -8.31 -27.23
N ALA A 135 44.07 -8.93 -27.69
CA ALA A 135 43.72 -9.02 -29.10
C ALA A 135 43.55 -7.65 -29.77
N ARG A 136 42.87 -6.71 -29.08
CA ARG A 136 42.74 -5.31 -29.54
C ARG A 136 44.11 -4.65 -29.70
N ARG A 137 45.00 -4.78 -28.71
CA ARG A 137 46.36 -4.22 -28.77
C ARG A 137 47.17 -4.80 -29.92
N LEU A 138 47.12 -6.12 -30.14
CA LEU A 138 47.83 -6.79 -31.24
C LEU A 138 47.33 -6.32 -32.62
N TYR A 139 46.02 -6.18 -32.78
CA TYR A 139 45.42 -5.61 -34.00
C TYR A 139 45.86 -4.16 -34.24
N GLN A 140 45.82 -3.31 -33.20
CA GLN A 140 46.18 -1.89 -33.32
C GLN A 140 47.67 -1.67 -33.65
N ARG A 141 48.56 -2.53 -33.14
CA ARG A 141 50.02 -2.44 -33.36
C ARG A 141 50.48 -2.94 -34.73
N THR A 142 49.74 -3.84 -35.39
CA THR A 142 50.11 -4.33 -36.74
C THR A 142 49.76 -3.30 -37.81
N ARG A 143 50.72 -2.49 -38.25
CA ARG A 143 50.51 -1.46 -39.30
C ARG A 143 51.04 -1.89 -40.68
N ASN A 144 52.14 -2.64 -40.73
CA ASN A 144 52.93 -2.84 -41.96
C ASN A 144 52.66 -4.18 -42.69
N ASN A 145 51.66 -4.96 -42.26
CA ASN A 145 51.28 -6.22 -42.91
C ASN A 145 49.76 -6.34 -42.98
N VAL A 146 49.22 -6.23 -44.21
CA VAL A 146 47.77 -6.13 -44.48
C VAL A 146 47.05 -7.44 -44.14
N ALA A 147 47.56 -8.58 -44.63
CA ALA A 147 46.96 -9.90 -44.39
C ALA A 147 46.95 -10.26 -42.89
N LEU A 148 48.06 -10.01 -42.18
CA LEU A 148 48.16 -10.26 -40.74
C LEU A 148 47.26 -9.32 -39.93
N ARG A 149 47.10 -8.06 -40.36
CA ARG A 149 46.20 -7.10 -39.72
C ARG A 149 44.74 -7.51 -39.87
N GLU A 150 44.36 -8.03 -41.03
CA GLU A 150 43.00 -8.52 -41.29
C GLU A 150 42.67 -9.77 -40.45
N HIS A 151 43.58 -10.74 -40.39
CA HIS A 151 43.42 -11.91 -39.53
C HIS A 151 43.25 -11.51 -38.05
N ARG A 152 44.11 -10.62 -37.53
CA ARG A 152 44.02 -10.11 -36.15
C ARG A 152 42.74 -9.29 -35.90
N ARG A 153 42.22 -8.59 -36.92
CA ARG A 153 40.93 -7.86 -36.85
C ARG A 153 39.78 -8.85 -36.64
N GLN A 154 39.75 -9.94 -37.40
CA GLN A 154 38.76 -11.01 -37.27
C GLN A 154 38.83 -11.67 -35.88
N THR A 155 40.03 -12.00 -35.39
CA THR A 155 40.21 -12.55 -34.04
C THR A 155 39.71 -11.61 -32.94
N TYR A 156 39.99 -10.30 -33.04
CA TYR A 156 39.49 -9.30 -32.09
C TYR A 156 37.97 -9.21 -32.12
N TRP A 157 37.34 -9.19 -33.31
CA TRP A 157 35.89 -9.12 -33.45
C TRP A 157 35.19 -10.37 -32.89
N SER A 158 35.71 -11.56 -33.18
CA SER A 158 35.20 -12.81 -32.63
C SER A 158 35.26 -12.81 -31.09
N ARG A 159 36.42 -12.49 -30.50
CA ARG A 159 36.57 -12.37 -29.03
C ARG A 159 35.68 -11.28 -28.42
N LYS A 160 35.46 -10.17 -29.14
CA LYS A 160 34.57 -9.09 -28.69
C LYS A 160 33.13 -9.56 -28.61
N GLN A 161 32.69 -10.34 -29.61
CA GLN A 161 31.34 -10.90 -29.64
C GLN A 161 31.16 -11.93 -28.52
N GLN A 162 32.09 -12.88 -28.39
CA GLN A 162 32.10 -13.86 -27.30
C GLN A 162 32.05 -13.20 -25.92
N PHE A 163 32.89 -12.20 -25.67
CA PHE A 163 32.89 -11.49 -24.38
C PHE A 163 31.56 -10.77 -24.12
N LYS A 164 30.95 -10.15 -25.14
CA LYS A 164 29.63 -9.51 -25.01
C LYS A 164 28.55 -10.53 -24.63
N ASP A 165 28.58 -11.70 -25.25
CA ASP A 165 27.57 -12.72 -25.02
C ASP A 165 27.76 -13.40 -23.65
N GLN A 166 29.01 -13.65 -23.22
CA GLN A 166 29.32 -14.08 -21.85
C GLN A 166 28.84 -13.08 -20.79
N VAL A 167 29.04 -11.76 -21.00
CA VAL A 167 28.55 -10.74 -20.06
C VAL A 167 27.02 -10.72 -19.98
N LYS A 168 26.31 -10.89 -21.11
CA LYS A 168 24.85 -10.97 -21.11
C LYS A 168 24.37 -12.21 -20.35
N GLN A 169 25.00 -13.35 -20.59
CA GLN A 169 24.67 -14.62 -19.94
C GLN A 169 24.87 -14.53 -18.43
N ALA A 170 26.02 -14.05 -17.97
CA ALA A 170 26.31 -13.89 -16.54
C ALA A 170 25.33 -12.96 -15.83
N LYS A 171 24.95 -11.84 -16.48
CA LYS A 171 23.90 -10.94 -15.96
C LYS A 171 22.55 -11.64 -15.84
N PHE A 172 22.18 -12.41 -16.86
CA PHE A 172 20.91 -13.13 -16.89
C PHE A 172 20.86 -14.22 -15.82
N GLU A 173 21.89 -15.04 -15.70
CA GLU A 173 21.98 -16.12 -14.70
C GLU A 173 21.96 -15.57 -13.28
N SER A 174 22.73 -14.52 -13.00
CA SER A 174 22.71 -13.85 -11.70
C SER A 174 21.32 -13.30 -11.35
N TRP A 175 20.64 -12.66 -12.31
CA TRP A 175 19.28 -12.16 -12.09
C TRP A 175 18.26 -13.30 -11.93
N LYS A 176 18.39 -14.37 -12.71
CA LYS A 176 17.56 -15.58 -12.60
C LYS A 176 17.70 -16.21 -11.21
N ASN A 177 18.93 -16.41 -10.75
CA ASN A 177 19.21 -16.97 -9.43
C ASN A 177 18.65 -16.08 -8.32
N TYR A 178 18.86 -14.76 -8.40
CA TYR A 178 18.26 -13.81 -7.46
C TYR A 178 16.73 -13.92 -7.42
N CYS A 179 16.06 -13.99 -8.58
CA CYS A 179 14.62 -14.14 -8.64
C CYS A 179 14.14 -15.50 -8.10
N SER A 180 14.86 -16.58 -8.38
CA SER A 180 14.53 -17.93 -7.89
C SER A 180 14.67 -18.06 -6.37
N THR A 181 15.72 -17.47 -5.79
CA THR A 181 15.96 -17.55 -4.34
C THR A 181 15.04 -16.62 -3.55
N GLU A 182 14.97 -15.33 -3.93
CA GLU A 182 14.21 -14.31 -3.17
C GLU A 182 12.73 -14.30 -3.52
N GLY A 183 12.36 -14.58 -4.79
CA GLY A 183 10.98 -14.54 -5.25
C GLY A 183 10.09 -15.62 -4.64
N THR A 184 10.69 -16.74 -4.23
CA THR A 184 9.99 -17.85 -3.56
C THR A 184 9.66 -17.51 -2.10
N GLN A 185 10.54 -16.76 -1.43
CA GLN A 185 10.34 -16.35 -0.02
C GLN A 185 9.46 -15.09 0.11
N MET A 186 9.60 -14.13 -0.82
CA MET A 186 8.86 -12.87 -0.78
C MET A 186 8.34 -12.46 -2.17
N PRO A 187 7.19 -13.02 -2.61
CA PRO A 187 6.59 -12.71 -3.92
C PRO A 187 6.32 -11.20 -4.11
N TRP A 188 5.90 -10.52 -3.04
CA TRP A 188 5.57 -9.09 -3.01
C TRP A 188 6.74 -8.17 -2.62
N GLY A 189 7.94 -8.74 -2.50
CA GLY A 189 9.12 -8.08 -1.98
C GLY A 189 9.85 -7.17 -2.99
N PRO A 190 11.20 -7.12 -2.93
CA PRO A 190 12.02 -6.26 -3.77
C PRO A 190 11.88 -6.49 -5.28
N ILE A 191 11.46 -7.70 -5.69
CA ILE A 191 11.25 -8.08 -7.09
C ILE A 191 9.96 -7.47 -7.63
N TYR A 192 8.83 -7.63 -6.93
CA TYR A 192 7.57 -6.98 -7.27
C TYR A 192 7.72 -5.46 -7.31
N LYS A 193 8.36 -4.87 -6.29
CA LYS A 193 8.62 -3.41 -6.26
C LYS A 193 9.46 -2.95 -7.46
N ALA A 194 10.44 -3.75 -7.91
CA ALA A 194 11.22 -3.43 -9.11
C ALA A 194 10.37 -3.50 -10.39
N ALA A 195 9.58 -4.56 -10.54
CA ALA A 195 8.74 -4.80 -11.71
C ALA A 195 7.60 -3.78 -11.84
N ALA A 196 6.99 -3.39 -10.71
CA ALA A 196 5.92 -2.40 -10.64
C ALA A 196 6.42 -0.95 -10.71
N GLY A 197 7.73 -0.72 -10.87
CA GLY A 197 8.31 0.63 -10.85
C GLY A 197 8.23 1.34 -9.49
N LYS A 198 7.94 0.60 -8.42
CA LYS A 198 7.80 1.09 -7.04
C LYS A 198 9.14 1.07 -6.26
N ARG A 199 10.25 0.69 -6.90
CA ARG A 199 11.59 0.92 -6.33
C ARG A 199 11.87 2.41 -6.38
N LYS A 200 11.98 3.05 -5.22
CA LYS A 200 12.55 4.40 -5.11
C LYS A 200 13.93 4.36 -5.77
N THR A 201 14.06 4.92 -6.97
CA THR A 201 15.36 5.44 -7.41
C THR A 201 15.68 6.53 -6.42
N THR A 202 16.73 6.35 -5.61
CA THR A 202 17.26 7.42 -4.79
C THR A 202 17.54 8.58 -5.74
N LEU A 203 16.71 9.62 -5.71
CA LEU A 203 17.07 10.92 -6.27
C LEU A 203 18.26 11.35 -5.44
N GLY A 204 19.46 11.11 -5.95
CA GLY A 204 20.62 11.81 -5.44
C GLY A 204 20.34 13.29 -5.70
N VAL A 205 20.36 14.10 -4.63
CA VAL A 205 20.27 15.55 -4.77
C VAL A 205 21.45 15.96 -5.66
N THR A 206 21.13 16.33 -6.90
CA THR A 206 22.11 16.85 -7.86
C THR A 206 22.38 18.31 -7.55
N THR A 207 23.56 18.78 -7.95
CA THR A 207 24.06 20.14 -7.74
C THR A 207 23.00 21.20 -8.08
N LEU A 208 22.57 21.96 -7.07
CA LEU A 208 21.64 23.08 -7.21
C LEU A 208 22.40 24.35 -7.63
N GLN A 209 21.71 25.30 -8.25
CA GLN A 209 22.30 26.57 -8.64
C GLN A 209 22.09 27.59 -7.52
N LYS A 210 23.19 28.18 -7.03
CA LYS A 210 23.20 29.27 -6.06
C LYS A 210 22.67 30.56 -6.71
N HIS A 211 22.27 31.54 -5.88
CA HIS A 211 21.78 32.85 -6.36
C HIS A 211 22.80 33.64 -7.20
N ASN A 212 24.09 33.33 -7.08
CA ASN A 212 25.18 33.91 -7.88
C ASN A 212 25.38 33.23 -9.24
N GLY A 213 24.59 32.19 -9.57
CA GLY A 213 24.66 31.44 -10.82
C GLY A 213 25.64 30.26 -10.81
N GLU A 214 26.42 30.05 -9.75
CA GLU A 214 27.32 28.90 -9.60
C GLU A 214 26.57 27.63 -9.16
N LEU A 215 27.08 26.47 -9.56
CA LEU A 215 26.54 25.17 -9.12
C LEU A 215 27.19 24.76 -7.79
N THR A 216 26.40 24.19 -6.89
CA THR A 216 26.89 23.69 -5.59
C THR A 216 27.92 22.57 -5.81
N GLY A 217 29.07 22.64 -5.13
CA GLY A 217 30.21 21.75 -5.38
C GLY A 217 30.10 20.34 -4.76
N GLY A 218 29.13 20.13 -3.85
CA GLY A 218 28.95 18.87 -3.13
C GLY A 218 27.67 18.85 -2.30
N LEU A 219 27.41 17.72 -1.63
CA LEU A 219 26.19 17.51 -0.85
C LEU A 219 26.03 18.53 0.29
N GLN A 220 27.11 18.81 1.01
CA GLN A 220 27.12 19.78 2.11
C GLN A 220 26.73 21.18 1.62
N ASP A 221 27.35 21.63 0.53
CA ASP A 221 27.09 22.92 -0.10
C ASP A 221 25.64 23.02 -0.66
N THR A 222 25.09 21.88 -1.09
CA THR A 222 23.70 21.80 -1.54
C THR A 222 22.71 21.87 -0.37
N LEU A 223 23.03 21.22 0.74
CA LEU A 223 22.24 21.26 1.97
C LEU A 223 22.28 22.63 2.63
N GLU A 224 23.44 23.28 2.68
CA GLU A 224 23.58 24.64 3.20
C GLU A 224 22.79 25.65 2.36
N LEU A 225 22.80 25.51 1.03
CA LEU A 225 21.96 26.33 0.15
C LEU A 225 20.46 26.08 0.42
N ILE A 226 20.02 24.82 0.53
CA ILE A 226 18.62 24.49 0.82
C ILE A 226 18.22 25.04 2.19
N MET A 227 19.04 24.81 3.22
CA MET A 227 18.78 25.30 4.58
C MET A 227 18.70 26.82 4.61
N GLY A 228 19.68 27.53 4.03
CA GLY A 228 19.66 29.00 4.01
C GLY A 228 18.55 29.61 3.15
N THR A 229 18.01 28.88 2.16
CA THR A 229 16.91 29.37 1.30
C THR A 229 15.53 29.02 1.86
N CYS A 230 15.35 27.79 2.33
CA CYS A 230 14.07 27.27 2.80
C CYS A 230 13.83 27.52 4.30
N VAL A 231 14.90 27.80 5.05
CA VAL A 231 14.85 28.15 6.47
C VAL A 231 15.66 29.44 6.63
N PRO A 232 15.08 30.60 6.25
CA PRO A 232 15.81 31.86 6.30
C PRO A 232 16.22 32.16 7.74
N SER A 233 17.52 32.38 7.95
CA SER A 233 18.00 32.97 9.20
C SER A 233 17.38 34.36 9.33
N GLU A 234 16.58 34.56 10.37
CA GLU A 234 15.85 35.80 10.64
C GLU A 234 16.81 37.00 10.65
N THR A 235 16.79 37.80 9.57
CA THR A 235 17.60 39.02 9.42
C THR A 235 16.76 40.28 9.39
N VAL A 236 15.44 40.16 9.60
CA VAL A 236 14.53 41.29 9.70
C VAL A 236 14.48 41.74 11.16
N PRO A 237 14.67 43.03 11.49
CA PRO A 237 14.51 43.53 12.85
C PRO A 237 13.09 43.20 13.34
N TYR A 238 12.97 42.59 14.52
CA TYR A 238 11.67 42.24 15.09
C TYR A 238 10.76 43.47 15.19
N SER A 239 9.46 43.28 14.97
CA SER A 239 8.49 44.28 15.43
C SER A 239 8.53 44.32 16.97
N GLN A 240 8.22 45.46 17.59
CA GLN A 240 8.10 45.58 19.06
C GLN A 240 7.11 44.59 19.69
N HIS A 241 6.24 43.96 18.87
CA HIS A 241 5.34 42.90 19.30
C HIS A 241 6.08 41.55 19.38
N HIS A 242 6.87 41.18 18.36
CA HIS A 242 7.63 39.93 18.36
C HIS A 242 8.77 39.92 19.39
N GLU A 243 9.40 41.07 19.64
CA GLU A 243 10.36 41.23 20.74
C GLU A 243 9.72 40.98 22.11
N ARG A 244 8.47 41.42 22.30
CA ARG A 244 7.70 41.17 23.54
C ARG A 244 7.32 39.71 23.70
N VAL A 245 6.80 39.07 22.66
CA VAL A 245 6.42 37.65 22.68
C VAL A 245 7.62 36.76 22.95
N ARG A 246 8.80 37.07 22.40
CA ARG A 246 10.03 36.34 22.72
C ARG A 246 10.55 36.61 24.12
N MET A 247 10.49 37.86 24.60
CA MET A 247 10.81 38.12 26.01
C MET A 247 9.86 37.35 26.95
N GLU A 248 8.57 37.33 26.67
CA GLU A 248 7.57 36.55 27.44
C GLU A 248 7.84 35.04 27.37
N ALA A 249 8.31 34.51 26.23
CA ALA A 249 8.64 33.10 26.10
C ALA A 249 9.98 32.70 26.77
N ASP A 250 10.98 33.60 26.78
CA ASP A 250 12.28 33.37 27.41
C ASP A 250 12.28 33.66 28.92
N THR A 251 11.34 34.48 29.41
CA THR A 251 11.10 34.63 30.84
C THR A 251 10.05 33.64 31.31
N TYR A 252 10.52 32.48 31.79
CA TYR A 252 9.69 31.56 32.56
C TYR A 252 9.18 32.26 33.82
N LEU A 253 8.00 32.86 33.72
CA LEU A 253 7.24 33.38 34.86
C LEU A 253 6.47 32.19 35.41
N GLY A 254 7.06 31.49 36.37
CA GLY A 254 6.33 30.52 37.20
C GLY A 254 5.22 31.25 37.94
N GLU A 255 4.04 31.32 37.32
CA GLU A 255 2.83 31.85 37.94
C GLU A 255 2.09 30.72 38.68
N SER A 256 1.26 31.11 39.64
CA SER A 256 0.51 30.23 40.56
C SER A 256 -0.51 29.29 39.91
N ASP A 257 -0.61 29.27 38.58
CA ASP A 257 -1.55 28.50 37.79
C ASP A 257 -0.94 27.24 37.15
N ASP A 258 0.35 26.93 37.40
CA ASP A 258 0.94 25.62 37.09
C ASP A 258 0.42 24.57 38.08
N VAL A 259 -0.81 24.10 37.81
CA VAL A 259 -1.40 22.99 38.56
C VAL A 259 -0.62 21.71 38.22
N PRO A 260 -0.19 20.91 39.21
CA PRO A 260 0.48 19.64 38.95
C PRO A 260 -0.37 18.75 38.04
N PHE A 261 0.26 18.11 37.05
CA PHE A 261 -0.43 17.15 36.18
C PHE A 261 -1.15 16.11 37.02
N THR A 262 -2.43 15.89 36.72
CA THR A 262 -3.22 14.85 37.37
C THR A 262 -2.80 13.48 36.86
N LEU A 263 -2.88 12.45 37.72
CA LEU A 263 -2.65 11.06 37.32
C LEU A 263 -3.57 10.63 36.17
N SER A 264 -4.76 11.23 36.06
CA SER A 264 -5.72 11.02 34.98
C SER A 264 -5.21 11.55 33.63
N GLU A 265 -4.59 12.74 33.61
CA GLU A 265 -3.99 13.31 32.40
C GLU A 265 -2.78 12.49 31.94
N VAL A 266 -1.90 12.11 32.88
CA VAL A 266 -0.75 11.25 32.59
C VAL A 266 -1.22 9.90 32.03
N ARG A 267 -2.28 9.32 32.61
CA ARG A 267 -2.89 8.08 32.11
C ARG A 267 -3.48 8.25 30.72
N ALA A 268 -4.17 9.35 30.43
CA ALA A 268 -4.73 9.64 29.11
C ALA A 268 -3.64 9.74 28.02
N VAL A 269 -2.52 10.40 28.33
CA VAL A 269 -1.35 10.50 27.42
C VAL A 269 -0.76 9.13 27.12
N ILE A 270 -0.58 8.28 28.14
CA ILE A 270 0.00 6.94 27.98
C ILE A 270 -0.94 5.99 27.20
N HIS A 271 -2.27 6.10 27.40
CA HIS A 271 -3.24 5.38 26.57
C HIS A 271 -3.36 5.94 25.14
N GLY A 272 -2.91 7.17 24.91
CA GLY A 272 -2.83 7.82 23.61
C GLY A 272 -1.61 7.41 22.77
N PHE A 273 -0.69 6.61 23.29
CA PHE A 273 0.48 6.14 22.55
C PHE A 273 0.08 5.25 21.36
N VAL A 274 0.22 5.81 20.16
CA VAL A 274 0.04 5.08 18.90
C VAL A 274 1.38 4.46 18.55
N GLY A 275 1.56 3.19 18.92
CA GLY A 275 2.81 2.45 18.68
C GLY A 275 3.36 2.64 17.25
N GLY A 276 4.67 2.79 17.12
CA GLY A 276 5.36 2.98 15.83
C GLY A 276 6.05 4.33 15.62
N LYS A 277 6.02 5.24 16.60
CA LYS A 277 6.86 6.46 16.58
C LYS A 277 8.34 6.15 16.74
N SER A 278 9.18 7.06 16.28
CA SER A 278 10.64 6.91 16.37
C SER A 278 11.08 7.07 17.82
N PRO A 279 12.07 6.27 18.28
CA PRO A 279 12.59 6.43 19.63
C PRO A 279 13.27 7.79 19.82
N GLY A 280 13.31 8.26 21.07
CA GLY A 280 14.06 9.44 21.47
C GLY A 280 15.58 9.25 21.34
N GLU A 281 16.35 10.26 21.75
CA GLU A 281 17.82 10.19 21.80
C GLU A 281 18.34 9.11 22.76
N ASP A 282 17.49 8.69 23.70
CA ASP A 282 17.69 7.56 24.62
C ASP A 282 17.50 6.17 23.95
N GLY A 283 16.97 6.12 22.73
CA GLY A 283 16.66 4.88 22.03
C GLY A 283 15.40 4.17 22.52
N MET A 284 14.65 4.74 23.46
CA MET A 284 13.43 4.17 24.02
C MET A 284 12.21 4.46 23.13
N THR A 285 11.34 3.48 22.95
CA THR A 285 10.09 3.64 22.21
C THR A 285 8.93 3.88 23.17
N GLU A 286 7.84 4.49 22.67
CA GLU A 286 6.59 4.67 23.42
C GLU A 286 6.05 3.35 24.01
N GLU A 287 6.32 2.23 23.36
CA GLU A 287 5.94 0.88 23.83
C GLU A 287 6.73 0.43 25.08
N ILE A 288 8.02 0.78 25.16
CA ILE A 288 8.86 0.53 26.34
C ILE A 288 8.36 1.39 27.51
N LEU A 289 8.07 2.66 27.26
CA LEU A 289 7.57 3.60 28.27
C LEU A 289 6.18 3.19 28.78
N SER A 290 5.27 2.79 27.88
CA SER A 290 3.95 2.27 28.26
C SER A 290 4.04 1.03 29.15
N LYS A 291 5.00 0.14 28.89
CA LYS A 291 5.23 -1.07 29.69
C LYS A 291 5.87 -0.75 31.03
N ALA A 292 6.88 0.11 31.09
CA ALA A 292 7.51 0.55 32.33
C ALA A 292 6.49 1.20 33.28
N VAL A 293 5.63 2.08 32.75
CA VAL A 293 4.60 2.75 33.57
C VAL A 293 3.53 1.79 34.05
N LYS A 294 3.09 0.83 33.22
CA LYS A 294 2.14 -0.20 33.65
C LYS A 294 2.71 -1.02 34.81
N SER A 295 3.95 -1.47 34.71
CA SER A 295 4.59 -2.30 35.74
C SER A 295 4.82 -1.55 37.06
N LEU A 296 5.02 -0.23 37.03
CA LEU A 296 5.33 0.56 38.24
C LEU A 296 4.09 1.18 38.92
N LEU A 297 3.03 1.50 38.17
CA LEU A 297 1.85 2.20 38.70
C LEU A 297 0.59 1.32 38.81
N PHE A 298 0.49 0.25 38.04
CA PHE A 298 -0.75 -0.52 37.90
C PHE A 298 -0.43 -2.01 38.01
N GLY A 299 -0.47 -2.52 39.25
CA GLY A 299 -0.36 -3.95 39.53
C GLY A 299 -1.35 -4.80 38.74
N SER A 300 -1.18 -6.11 38.83
CA SER A 300 -1.83 -7.21 38.09
C SER A 300 -3.37 -7.28 38.10
N GLU A 301 -4.07 -6.17 38.36
CA GLU A 301 -5.52 -6.01 38.21
C GLU A 301 -5.84 -4.82 37.30
N CYS A 302 -5.79 -5.04 35.99
CA CYS A 302 -6.65 -4.31 35.07
C CYS A 302 -7.14 -5.28 34.00
N CYS A 303 -8.25 -5.93 34.34
CA CYS A 303 -9.08 -6.68 33.42
C CYS A 303 -9.53 -5.77 32.28
N THR A 304 -9.51 -6.31 31.06
CA THR A 304 -9.83 -5.67 29.77
C THR A 304 -11.33 -5.41 29.54
N ALA A 305 -12.06 -4.96 30.55
CA ALA A 305 -13.46 -4.56 30.43
C ALA A 305 -13.70 -3.30 31.27
N ASP A 306 -14.57 -2.41 30.79
CA ASP A 306 -15.02 -1.17 31.44
C ASP A 306 -14.18 0.10 31.24
N ILE A 307 -13.99 0.54 29.98
CA ILE A 307 -14.10 1.98 29.63
C ILE A 307 -14.73 2.12 28.24
N ILE A 308 -16.06 2.02 28.18
CA ILE A 308 -16.88 2.62 27.12
C ILE A 308 -17.70 3.72 27.79
N ASN A 309 -17.14 4.93 27.89
CA ASN A 309 -17.85 6.17 27.55
C ASN A 309 -17.04 7.42 27.89
N CYS A 310 -16.97 8.29 26.87
CA CYS A 310 -16.87 9.74 26.90
C CYS A 310 -15.66 10.40 27.61
N SER A 311 -14.73 10.90 26.80
CA SER A 311 -14.62 12.35 26.59
C SER A 311 -13.84 12.66 25.31
N GLU A 312 -14.30 13.71 24.63
CA GLU A 312 -13.88 14.43 23.43
C GLU A 312 -12.45 14.24 22.87
N GLU A 313 -12.36 14.42 21.53
CA GLU A 313 -11.16 14.39 20.66
C GLU A 313 -10.68 13.03 20.13
N ARG A 314 -11.48 12.40 19.24
CA ARG A 314 -10.95 11.54 18.16
C ARG A 314 -11.76 11.67 16.87
N ALA A 315 -11.75 12.85 16.26
CA ALA A 315 -12.08 13.02 14.84
C ALA A 315 -10.78 13.03 14.04
N GLY A 316 -10.13 11.86 14.00
CA GLY A 316 -8.89 11.65 13.26
C GLY A 316 -8.75 10.15 13.09
N ASP A 317 -9.23 9.65 11.95
CA ASP A 317 -9.11 8.25 11.58
C ASP A 317 -7.69 7.75 11.85
N GLY A 318 -7.57 6.83 12.81
CA GLY A 318 -6.41 5.98 12.92
C GLY A 318 -6.37 5.12 11.67
N MET A 319 -5.66 5.58 10.64
CA MET A 319 -5.35 4.80 9.44
C MET A 319 -4.65 3.50 9.88
N GLY A 320 -5.44 2.43 10.03
CA GLY A 320 -4.99 1.14 10.53
C GLY A 320 -5.94 0.43 11.49
N SER A 321 -6.99 1.08 12.02
CA SER A 321 -8.02 0.35 12.77
C SER A 321 -8.91 -0.49 11.83
N CYS A 322 -9.18 -1.74 12.20
CA CYS A 322 -10.04 -2.62 11.39
C CYS A 322 -11.49 -2.11 11.31
N SER A 323 -11.94 -1.35 12.31
CA SER A 323 -13.33 -0.88 12.43
C SER A 323 -13.55 0.53 11.88
N GLY A 324 -12.49 1.34 11.70
CA GLY A 324 -12.60 2.72 11.19
C GLY A 324 -13.37 2.83 9.88
N PRO A 325 -13.07 2.04 8.84
CA PRO A 325 -13.85 2.05 7.59
C PRO A 325 -15.33 1.70 7.79
N GLY A 326 -15.65 0.84 8.76
CA GLY A 326 -17.04 0.48 9.08
C GLY A 326 -17.82 1.64 9.69
N PHE A 327 -17.23 2.33 10.68
CA PHE A 327 -17.84 3.51 11.27
C PHE A 327 -17.96 4.67 10.27
N TRP A 328 -16.96 4.85 9.41
CA TRP A 328 -17.03 5.80 8.32
C TRP A 328 -18.22 5.52 7.39
N ILE A 329 -18.42 4.27 6.99
CA ILE A 329 -19.56 3.89 6.14
C ILE A 329 -20.90 4.16 6.85
N ILE A 330 -21.03 3.86 8.15
CA ILE A 330 -22.26 4.11 8.91
C ILE A 330 -22.57 5.61 8.94
N LEU A 331 -21.56 6.44 9.25
CA LEU A 331 -21.69 7.90 9.22
C LEU A 331 -22.12 8.38 7.83
N TYR A 332 -21.37 7.97 6.79
CA TYR A 332 -21.58 8.41 5.41
C TYR A 332 -22.92 7.91 4.83
N ASN A 333 -23.45 6.80 5.32
CA ASN A 333 -24.76 6.29 4.91
C ASN A 333 -25.90 7.27 5.25
N SER A 334 -25.78 8.03 6.35
CA SER A 334 -26.77 9.06 6.69
C SER A 334 -26.86 10.20 5.64
N LEU A 335 -25.77 10.48 4.92
CA LEU A 335 -25.80 11.41 3.78
C LEU A 335 -26.64 10.86 2.62
N LEU A 336 -26.57 9.55 2.38
CA LEU A 336 -27.31 8.90 1.28
C LEU A 336 -28.83 8.86 1.52
N GLU A 337 -29.24 8.94 2.80
CA GLU A 337 -30.64 8.93 3.23
C GLU A 337 -31.28 10.34 3.25
N LEU A 338 -30.53 11.39 2.92
CA LEU A 338 -31.07 12.74 2.82
C LEU A 338 -32.21 12.80 1.78
N PRO A 339 -33.23 13.66 2.00
CA PRO A 339 -34.43 13.72 1.17
C PRO A 339 -34.18 14.48 -0.15
N PHE A 340 -33.31 13.93 -1.01
CA PHE A 340 -32.99 14.51 -2.30
C PHE A 340 -34.22 14.55 -3.22
N GLU A 341 -34.33 15.60 -4.02
CA GLU A 341 -35.41 15.78 -4.99
C GLU A 341 -35.35 14.70 -6.10
N SER A 342 -36.51 14.34 -6.66
CA SER A 342 -36.59 13.49 -7.85
C SER A 342 -35.68 14.00 -8.98
N GLY A 343 -34.90 13.08 -9.56
CA GLY A 343 -33.90 13.38 -10.58
C GLY A 343 -32.50 13.66 -10.02
N VAL A 344 -32.31 13.59 -8.69
CA VAL A 344 -31.00 13.51 -8.03
C VAL A 344 -30.78 12.09 -7.54
N GLU A 345 -29.68 11.47 -7.96
CA GLU A 345 -29.21 10.21 -7.42
C GLU A 345 -27.84 10.41 -6.77
N VAL A 346 -27.63 9.76 -5.63
CA VAL A 346 -26.41 9.91 -4.84
C VAL A 346 -25.81 8.54 -4.60
N PHE A 347 -24.52 8.42 -4.89
CA PHE A 347 -23.75 7.20 -4.69
C PHE A 347 -22.49 7.55 -3.91
N ALA A 348 -22.10 6.69 -2.99
CA ALA A 348 -20.84 6.81 -2.27
C ALA A 348 -20.03 5.53 -2.36
N TYR A 349 -18.71 5.66 -2.37
CA TYR A 349 -17.78 4.56 -2.22
C TYR A 349 -16.58 5.01 -1.37
N ALA A 350 -16.46 4.47 -0.16
CA ALA A 350 -15.53 4.96 0.84
C ALA A 350 -15.69 6.49 1.06
N ASP A 351 -14.69 7.29 0.69
CA ASP A 351 -14.69 8.75 0.77
C ASP A 351 -15.20 9.44 -0.52
N ASP A 352 -15.28 8.72 -1.64
CA ASP A 352 -15.74 9.28 -2.91
C ASP A 352 -17.27 9.41 -2.94
N LEU A 353 -17.78 10.63 -3.21
CA LEU A 353 -19.20 10.92 -3.44
C LEU A 353 -19.47 11.23 -4.92
N LEU A 354 -20.52 10.62 -5.47
CA LEU A 354 -21.01 10.89 -6.82
C LEU A 354 -22.47 11.36 -6.76
N LEU A 355 -22.69 12.58 -7.21
CA LEU A 355 -24.01 13.18 -7.37
C LEU A 355 -24.40 13.21 -8.85
N ILE A 356 -25.51 12.56 -9.21
CA ILE A 356 -26.05 12.54 -10.57
C ILE A 356 -27.34 13.35 -10.59
N CYS A 357 -27.30 14.51 -11.25
CA CYS A 357 -28.47 15.37 -11.43
C CYS A 357 -28.98 15.27 -12.88
N THR A 358 -30.27 15.01 -13.04
CA THR A 358 -30.94 14.95 -14.35
C THR A 358 -32.08 15.96 -14.40
N ALA A 359 -32.25 16.67 -15.51
CA ALA A 359 -33.33 17.64 -15.71
C ALA A 359 -33.69 17.79 -17.19
N LYS A 360 -34.87 18.37 -17.49
CA LYS A 360 -35.34 18.60 -18.87
C LYS A 360 -34.71 19.85 -19.50
N ASP A 361 -34.42 20.86 -18.68
CA ASP A 361 -33.80 22.12 -19.06
C ASP A 361 -32.61 22.47 -18.16
N GLU A 362 -31.82 23.44 -18.61
CA GLU A 362 -30.55 23.80 -17.98
C GLU A 362 -30.70 24.66 -16.72
N TYR A 363 -31.79 25.42 -16.59
CA TYR A 363 -32.07 26.20 -15.37
C TYR A 363 -32.42 25.25 -14.23
N GLU A 364 -33.28 24.30 -14.51
CA GLU A 364 -33.70 23.29 -13.56
C GLU A 364 -32.53 22.37 -13.16
N LEU A 365 -31.64 22.04 -14.11
CA LEU A 365 -30.43 21.28 -13.80
C LEU A 365 -29.52 22.02 -12.82
N GLU A 366 -29.30 23.32 -13.05
CA GLU A 366 -28.47 24.16 -12.20
C GLU A 366 -29.08 24.32 -10.80
N ARG A 367 -30.38 24.60 -10.71
CA ARG A 367 -31.09 24.70 -9.43
C ARG A 367 -30.98 23.39 -8.65
N ARG A 368 -31.28 22.26 -9.31
CA ARG A 368 -31.27 20.93 -8.69
C ARG A 368 -29.87 20.55 -8.18
N ALA A 369 -28.83 20.78 -8.99
CA ALA A 369 -27.45 20.52 -8.59
C ALA A 369 -27.02 21.36 -7.37
N ASN A 370 -27.31 22.67 -7.37
CA ASN A 370 -26.97 23.54 -6.23
C ASN A 370 -27.80 23.21 -4.98
N THR A 371 -29.07 22.84 -5.13
CA THR A 371 -29.92 22.44 -4.00
C THR A 371 -29.39 21.16 -3.35
N ALA A 372 -29.02 20.17 -4.16
CA ALA A 372 -28.46 18.92 -3.67
C ALA A 372 -27.08 19.12 -3.01
N LEU A 373 -26.21 19.94 -3.60
CA LEU A 373 -24.91 20.27 -2.99
C LEU A 373 -25.08 21.05 -1.68
N TYR A 374 -26.04 21.97 -1.59
CA TYR A 374 -26.36 22.64 -0.33
C TYR A 374 -26.77 21.66 0.78
N MET A 375 -27.55 20.62 0.46
CA MET A 375 -27.90 19.58 1.43
C MET A 375 -26.67 18.79 1.87
N VAL A 376 -25.77 18.47 0.95
CA VAL A 376 -24.49 17.80 1.23
C VAL A 376 -23.58 18.68 2.11
N GLU A 377 -23.50 19.99 1.82
CA GLU A 377 -22.75 20.96 2.64
C GLU A 377 -23.30 21.03 4.05
N ARG A 378 -24.62 21.12 4.19
CA ARG A 378 -25.28 21.22 5.50
C ARG A 378 -25.03 19.97 6.32
N TRP A 379 -25.19 18.79 5.72
CA TRP A 379 -24.87 17.52 6.37
C TRP A 379 -23.40 17.44 6.77
N ALA A 380 -22.48 17.89 5.90
CA ALA A 380 -21.05 17.88 6.21
C ALA A 380 -20.76 18.77 7.42
N TRP A 381 -21.33 19.98 7.46
CA TRP A 381 -21.21 20.90 8.58
C TRP A 381 -21.77 20.30 9.89
N GLU A 382 -22.95 19.68 9.85
CA GLU A 382 -23.58 19.00 11.01
C GLU A 382 -22.72 17.84 11.54
N ASN A 383 -21.88 17.23 10.70
CA ASN A 383 -21.01 16.10 11.04
C ASN A 383 -19.52 16.48 11.16
N ASN A 384 -19.20 17.78 11.25
CA ASN A 384 -17.82 18.30 11.34
C ASN A 384 -16.90 17.85 10.18
N LEU A 385 -17.45 17.73 8.98
CA LEU A 385 -16.75 17.39 7.74
C LEU A 385 -16.66 18.60 6.82
N VAL A 386 -15.59 18.66 6.03
CA VAL A 386 -15.38 19.71 5.03
C VAL A 386 -14.99 19.07 3.70
N TYR A 387 -15.80 19.29 2.67
CA TYR A 387 -15.45 18.92 1.31
C TYR A 387 -14.45 19.93 0.72
N ASN A 388 -13.53 19.44 -0.11
CA ASN A 388 -12.57 20.26 -0.83
C ASN A 388 -13.12 20.65 -2.22
N PRO A 389 -13.49 21.92 -2.48
CA PRO A 389 -14.05 22.32 -3.77
C PRO A 389 -13.05 22.19 -4.92
N LEU A 390 -11.75 22.41 -4.67
CA LEU A 390 -10.68 22.29 -5.67
C LEU A 390 -10.47 20.85 -6.17
N LYS A 391 -10.77 19.85 -5.32
CA LYS A 391 -10.74 18.43 -5.70
C LYS A 391 -12.07 17.95 -6.30
N THR A 392 -13.14 18.73 -6.14
CA THR A 392 -14.47 18.38 -6.63
C THR A 392 -14.61 18.77 -8.09
N GLN A 393 -15.12 17.85 -8.91
CA GLN A 393 -15.22 18.03 -10.36
C GLN A 393 -16.65 17.87 -10.83
N VAL A 394 -17.09 18.72 -11.77
CA VAL A 394 -18.40 18.61 -12.40
C VAL A 394 -18.24 18.18 -13.85
N LEU A 395 -18.79 17.01 -14.20
CA LEU A 395 -18.90 16.56 -15.58
C LEU A 395 -20.31 16.80 -16.09
N ARG A 396 -20.42 17.61 -17.12
CA ARG A 396 -21.67 17.82 -17.84
C ARG A 396 -21.86 16.75 -18.90
N ILE A 397 -23.00 16.05 -18.85
CA ILE A 397 -23.39 15.06 -19.86
C ILE A 397 -24.53 15.60 -20.73
N SER A 398 -24.31 15.73 -22.04
CA SER A 398 -25.35 16.15 -22.99
C SER A 398 -25.00 15.79 -24.44
N ARG A 399 -26.03 15.51 -25.24
CA ARG A 399 -25.92 15.38 -26.71
C ARG A 399 -26.26 16.67 -27.47
N ARG A 400 -26.66 17.74 -26.76
CA ARG A 400 -27.03 19.03 -27.39
C ARG A 400 -25.77 19.76 -27.88
N ARG A 401 -25.85 20.39 -29.05
CA ARG A 401 -24.72 21.13 -29.67
C ARG A 401 -24.52 22.53 -29.09
N LYS A 402 -25.61 23.17 -28.66
CA LYS A 402 -25.60 24.49 -28.02
C LYS A 402 -26.15 24.35 -26.62
N THR A 403 -25.46 24.96 -25.69
CA THR A 403 -25.71 24.78 -24.28
C THR A 403 -25.37 26.04 -23.50
N ARG A 404 -26.15 26.37 -22.48
CA ARG A 404 -25.84 27.45 -21.54
C ARG A 404 -24.67 27.05 -20.64
N GLU A 405 -23.92 28.04 -20.20
CA GLU A 405 -22.99 27.91 -19.09
C GLU A 405 -23.77 27.68 -17.79
N LEU A 406 -23.30 26.71 -17.00
CA LEU A 406 -23.87 26.36 -15.71
C LEU A 406 -22.96 26.88 -14.60
N SER A 407 -23.58 27.31 -13.50
CA SER A 407 -22.90 27.76 -12.29
C SER A 407 -23.31 26.87 -11.12
N VAL A 408 -22.38 26.02 -10.70
CA VAL A 408 -22.58 25.06 -9.60
C VAL A 408 -21.57 25.40 -8.53
N TYR A 409 -22.01 25.45 -7.28
CA TYR A 409 -21.22 25.92 -6.14
C TYR A 409 -21.08 24.82 -5.08
N LEU A 410 -19.92 24.78 -4.43
CA LEU A 410 -19.66 23.97 -3.25
C LEU A 410 -18.80 24.78 -2.26
N MET A 411 -19.20 24.85 -1.00
CA MET A 411 -18.56 25.65 0.06
C MET A 411 -18.36 27.12 -0.35
N GLY A 412 -19.33 27.69 -1.07
CA GLY A 412 -19.27 29.05 -1.61
C GLY A 412 -18.36 29.23 -2.84
N GLU A 413 -17.62 28.22 -3.28
CA GLU A 413 -16.76 28.27 -4.46
C GLU A 413 -17.45 27.70 -5.70
N ARG A 414 -17.24 28.33 -6.86
CA ARG A 414 -17.75 27.82 -8.14
C ARG A 414 -16.93 26.60 -8.59
N LEU A 415 -17.58 25.46 -8.74
CA LEU A 415 -16.92 24.21 -9.15
C LEU A 415 -16.42 24.25 -10.60
N GLN A 416 -15.29 23.59 -10.82
CA GLN A 416 -14.69 23.46 -12.15
C GLN A 416 -15.45 22.43 -13.00
N PHE A 417 -15.84 22.84 -14.20
CA PHE A 417 -16.38 21.93 -15.21
C PHE A 417 -15.25 21.24 -15.97
N VAL A 418 -15.28 19.90 -15.97
CA VAL A 418 -14.32 19.05 -16.67
C VAL A 418 -14.97 18.38 -17.89
N ASN A 419 -14.16 18.13 -18.93
CA ASN A 419 -14.62 17.43 -20.13
C ASN A 419 -14.60 15.90 -19.97
N GLN A 420 -13.89 15.40 -18.96
CA GLN A 420 -13.78 14.00 -18.62
C GLN A 420 -13.65 13.87 -17.11
N LEU A 421 -14.27 12.84 -16.54
CA LEU A 421 -14.23 12.53 -15.11
C LEU A 421 -13.79 11.08 -14.93
N LYS A 422 -12.94 10.82 -13.94
CA LYS A 422 -12.59 9.46 -13.56
C LYS A 422 -13.33 9.11 -12.27
N TYR A 423 -14.14 8.07 -12.31
CA TYR A 423 -14.85 7.55 -11.14
C TYR A 423 -14.67 6.04 -11.07
N LEU A 424 -14.25 5.52 -9.92
CA LEU A 424 -13.95 4.08 -9.70
C LEU A 424 -13.16 3.44 -10.84
N GLY A 425 -12.14 4.13 -11.35
CA GLY A 425 -11.29 3.59 -12.43
C GLY A 425 -11.87 3.64 -13.85
N VAL A 426 -13.11 4.13 -14.02
CA VAL A 426 -13.78 4.32 -15.32
C VAL A 426 -13.71 5.80 -15.73
N MET A 427 -13.42 6.05 -17.02
CA MET A 427 -13.36 7.40 -17.58
C MET A 427 -14.68 7.76 -18.29
N PHE A 428 -15.40 8.73 -17.75
CA PHE A 428 -16.62 9.27 -18.33
C PHE A 428 -16.30 10.51 -19.17
N ASP A 429 -16.94 10.66 -20.33
CA ASP A 429 -16.91 11.86 -21.15
C ASP A 429 -18.33 12.42 -21.35
N GLY A 430 -18.46 13.72 -21.60
CA GLY A 430 -19.78 14.38 -21.65
C GLY A 430 -20.73 13.86 -22.74
N ALA A 431 -20.21 13.08 -23.70
CA ALA A 431 -21.00 12.44 -24.76
C ALA A 431 -21.18 10.93 -24.57
N LEU A 432 -20.63 10.34 -23.50
CA LEU A 432 -20.63 8.90 -23.22
C LEU A 432 -20.21 8.04 -24.43
N ARG A 433 -19.16 8.49 -25.13
CA ARG A 433 -18.59 7.74 -26.28
C ARG A 433 -17.60 6.69 -25.83
N TRP A 434 -17.12 6.79 -24.59
CA TRP A 434 -16.17 5.86 -23.95
C TRP A 434 -14.81 5.74 -24.65
N THR A 435 -14.55 6.48 -25.74
CA THR A 435 -13.27 6.44 -26.45
C THR A 435 -12.10 6.81 -25.53
N LYS A 436 -12.32 7.73 -24.59
CA LYS A 436 -11.32 8.10 -23.58
C LYS A 436 -11.02 6.96 -22.61
N HIS A 437 -12.06 6.24 -22.18
CA HIS A 437 -11.90 5.02 -21.38
C HIS A 437 -11.12 3.94 -22.12
N ILE A 438 -11.47 3.67 -23.38
CA ILE A 438 -10.75 2.70 -24.22
C ILE A 438 -9.28 3.11 -24.36
N GLN A 439 -8.98 4.39 -24.61
CA GLN A 439 -7.59 4.88 -24.65
C GLN A 439 -6.87 4.68 -23.32
N TYR A 440 -7.54 4.90 -22.20
CA TYR A 440 -7.00 4.72 -20.86
C TYR A 440 -6.63 3.26 -20.57
N VAL A 441 -7.55 2.32 -20.76
CA VAL A 441 -7.29 0.88 -20.50
C VAL A 441 -6.27 0.30 -21.49
N CYS A 442 -6.35 0.68 -22.78
CA CYS A 442 -5.35 0.32 -23.79
C CYS A 442 -3.96 0.86 -23.44
N GLY A 443 -3.88 2.10 -22.92
CA GLY A 443 -2.64 2.71 -22.46
C GLY A 443 -2.01 1.93 -21.32
N LYS A 444 -2.79 1.62 -20.28
CA LYS A 444 -2.35 0.78 -19.15
C LYS A 444 -1.86 -0.60 -19.58
N ALA A 445 -2.65 -1.30 -20.38
CA ALA A 445 -2.28 -2.61 -20.89
C ALA A 445 -1.02 -2.55 -21.76
N SER A 446 -0.91 -1.53 -22.63
CA SER A 446 0.27 -1.34 -23.49
C SER A 446 1.55 -1.07 -22.70
N GLN A 447 1.49 -0.32 -21.59
CA GLN A 447 2.64 -0.11 -20.71
C GLN A 447 3.15 -1.44 -20.15
N LEU A 448 2.25 -2.28 -19.64
CA LEU A 448 2.61 -3.61 -19.14
C LEU A 448 3.19 -4.50 -20.25
N ILE A 449 2.55 -4.54 -21.42
CA ILE A 449 3.03 -5.30 -22.59
C ILE A 449 4.42 -4.82 -23.04
N ASN A 450 4.70 -3.53 -22.99
CA ASN A 450 5.99 -2.96 -23.37
C ASN A 450 7.10 -3.38 -22.39
N ILE A 451 6.80 -3.41 -21.09
CA ILE A 451 7.71 -3.92 -20.06
C ILE A 451 7.98 -5.41 -20.31
N LEU A 452 6.94 -6.23 -20.49
CA LEU A 452 7.05 -7.66 -20.77
C LEU A 452 7.81 -7.94 -22.08
N SER A 453 7.60 -7.13 -23.11
CA SER A 453 8.29 -7.25 -24.41
C SER A 453 9.81 -7.07 -24.31
N ARG A 454 10.34 -6.53 -23.21
CA ARG A 454 11.79 -6.49 -22.95
C ARG A 454 12.33 -7.87 -22.55
N ALA A 455 11.52 -8.65 -21.85
CA ALA A 455 11.85 -10.00 -21.37
C ALA A 455 11.27 -11.13 -22.24
N ALA A 456 10.40 -10.83 -23.21
CA ALA A 456 9.83 -11.81 -24.15
C ALA A 456 10.52 -11.72 -25.53
N LYS A 457 11.74 -12.27 -25.66
CA LYS A 457 12.47 -12.33 -26.95
C LYS A 457 12.26 -13.67 -27.65
N MET A 458 12.52 -13.71 -28.96
CA MET A 458 12.29 -14.92 -29.77
C MET A 458 13.07 -16.15 -29.30
N HIS A 459 14.32 -15.94 -28.87
CA HIS A 459 15.24 -17.04 -28.55
C HIS A 459 15.53 -17.17 -27.05
N TRP A 460 15.12 -16.20 -26.23
CA TRP A 460 15.42 -16.18 -24.80
C TRP A 460 14.40 -15.35 -24.00
N GLY A 461 14.30 -15.62 -22.69
CA GLY A 461 13.40 -14.93 -21.78
C GLY A 461 12.10 -15.70 -21.53
N LEU A 462 10.98 -14.99 -21.34
CA LEU A 462 9.69 -15.58 -20.98
C LEU A 462 9.16 -16.49 -22.10
N GLY A 463 8.74 -17.70 -21.71
CA GLY A 463 8.11 -18.67 -22.61
C GLY A 463 6.66 -18.31 -22.96
N PRO A 464 6.11 -18.87 -24.06
CA PRO A 464 4.72 -18.66 -24.48
C PRO A 464 3.68 -18.93 -23.38
N GLU A 465 3.87 -20.00 -22.61
CA GLU A 465 2.93 -20.41 -21.55
C GLU A 465 2.85 -19.38 -20.41
N ALA A 466 4.00 -18.94 -19.90
CA ALA A 466 4.06 -17.88 -18.90
C ALA A 466 3.44 -16.56 -19.40
N LEU A 467 3.66 -16.23 -20.68
CA LEU A 467 3.02 -15.06 -21.30
C LEU A 467 1.50 -15.22 -21.42
N GLY A 468 1.00 -16.43 -21.70
CA GLY A 468 -0.43 -16.74 -21.71
C GLY A 468 -1.07 -16.57 -20.34
N ILE A 469 -0.39 -17.02 -19.26
CA ILE A 469 -0.84 -16.81 -17.88
C ILE A 469 -0.94 -15.31 -17.57
N ILE A 470 0.09 -14.52 -17.92
CA ILE A 470 0.09 -13.07 -17.69
C ILE A 470 -0.98 -12.37 -18.54
N TYR A 471 -1.17 -12.81 -19.79
CA TYR A 471 -2.19 -12.26 -20.67
C TYR A 471 -3.59 -12.43 -20.07
N ARG A 472 -3.96 -13.66 -19.70
CA ARG A 472 -5.27 -13.97 -19.11
C ARG A 472 -5.43 -13.40 -17.70
N GLY A 473 -4.40 -13.44 -16.87
CA GLY A 473 -4.45 -13.02 -15.46
C GLY A 473 -4.26 -11.52 -15.21
N ALA A 474 -3.69 -10.77 -16.17
CA ALA A 474 -3.43 -9.33 -15.98
C ALA A 474 -3.88 -8.45 -17.14
N ILE A 475 -3.56 -8.81 -18.39
CA ILE A 475 -3.88 -7.94 -19.54
C ILE A 475 -5.38 -7.92 -19.82
N VAL A 476 -6.04 -9.08 -19.87
CA VAL A 476 -7.48 -9.18 -20.09
C VAL A 476 -8.26 -8.44 -18.99
N PRO A 477 -8.02 -8.67 -17.67
CA PRO A 477 -8.67 -7.92 -16.61
C PRO A 477 -8.48 -6.40 -16.68
N ILE A 478 -7.28 -5.92 -17.05
CA ILE A 478 -7.04 -4.48 -17.23
C ILE A 478 -7.91 -3.91 -18.35
N ILE A 479 -8.02 -4.63 -19.47
CA ILE A 479 -8.76 -4.17 -20.64
C ILE A 479 -10.28 -4.26 -20.40
N LEU A 480 -10.74 -5.34 -19.78
CA LEU A 480 -12.17 -5.64 -19.57
C LEU A 480 -12.74 -5.10 -18.26
N TYR A 481 -11.96 -4.31 -17.51
CA TYR A 481 -12.42 -3.69 -16.28
C TYR A 481 -13.69 -2.86 -16.50
N ALA A 482 -14.75 -3.16 -15.73
CA ALA A 482 -16.06 -2.52 -15.81
C ALA A 482 -16.74 -2.61 -17.20
N VAL A 483 -16.49 -3.69 -17.97
CA VAL A 483 -17.02 -3.84 -19.33
C VAL A 483 -18.53 -3.62 -19.49
N PRO A 484 -19.43 -4.01 -18.56
CA PRO A 484 -20.87 -3.77 -18.73
C PRO A 484 -21.20 -2.28 -18.87
N VAL A 485 -20.40 -1.38 -18.28
CA VAL A 485 -20.61 0.07 -18.31
C VAL A 485 -20.27 0.66 -19.68
N TRP A 486 -19.25 0.14 -20.35
CA TRP A 486 -18.71 0.72 -21.59
C TRP A 486 -18.80 -0.20 -22.80
N VAL A 487 -19.44 -1.37 -22.73
CA VAL A 487 -19.57 -2.31 -23.86
C VAL A 487 -20.13 -1.63 -25.12
N GLU A 488 -20.99 -0.63 -24.94
CA GLU A 488 -21.54 0.24 -25.99
C GLU A 488 -20.47 0.97 -26.82
N ALA A 489 -19.28 1.18 -26.27
CA ALA A 489 -18.11 1.69 -26.98
C ALA A 489 -17.73 0.85 -28.20
N LEU A 490 -18.07 -0.45 -28.19
CA LEU A 490 -17.77 -1.39 -29.27
C LEU A 490 -18.62 -1.16 -30.52
N ARG A 491 -19.68 -0.34 -30.45
CA ARG A 491 -20.41 0.13 -31.64
C ARG A 491 -19.54 1.04 -32.53
N ILE A 492 -18.48 1.63 -31.97
CA ILE A 492 -17.54 2.49 -32.70
C ILE A 492 -16.34 1.66 -33.15
N GLN A 493 -16.21 1.44 -34.46
CA GLN A 493 -15.14 0.59 -35.03
C GLN A 493 -13.72 1.01 -34.59
N ARG A 494 -13.46 2.32 -34.47
CA ARG A 494 -12.15 2.84 -34.01
C ARG A 494 -11.78 2.38 -32.59
N ASN A 495 -12.78 2.20 -31.71
CA ASN A 495 -12.55 1.70 -30.35
C ASN A 495 -12.18 0.21 -30.41
N VAL A 496 -12.92 -0.58 -31.21
CA VAL A 496 -12.63 -2.00 -31.47
C VAL A 496 -11.22 -2.18 -32.03
N ASP A 497 -10.83 -1.39 -33.03
CA ASP A 497 -9.48 -1.46 -33.62
C ASP A 497 -8.37 -1.14 -32.62
N SER A 498 -8.65 -0.26 -31.65
CA SER A 498 -7.70 0.09 -30.60
C SER A 498 -7.49 -1.08 -29.64
N LEU A 499 -8.56 -1.74 -29.21
CA LEU A 499 -8.51 -2.93 -28.35
C LEU A 499 -7.77 -4.08 -29.05
N ARG A 500 -8.16 -4.40 -30.30
CA ARG A 500 -7.53 -5.45 -31.11
C ARG A 500 -6.05 -5.19 -31.33
N ARG A 501 -5.64 -3.93 -31.53
CA ARG A 501 -4.23 -3.56 -31.67
C ARG A 501 -3.43 -3.91 -30.41
N VAL A 502 -3.94 -3.59 -29.23
CA VAL A 502 -3.26 -3.88 -27.95
C VAL A 502 -3.20 -5.38 -27.70
N GLN A 503 -4.30 -6.10 -27.89
CA GLN A 503 -4.32 -7.56 -27.77
C GLN A 503 -3.29 -8.20 -28.69
N ARG A 504 -3.27 -7.79 -29.98
CA ARG A 504 -2.31 -8.30 -30.97
C ARG A 504 -0.85 -8.14 -30.54
N LEU A 505 -0.49 -7.04 -29.88
CA LEU A 505 0.88 -6.82 -29.41
C LEU A 505 1.32 -7.92 -28.44
N MET A 506 0.43 -8.36 -27.56
CA MET A 506 0.70 -9.45 -26.63
C MET A 506 0.68 -10.81 -27.34
N LEU A 507 -0.33 -11.07 -28.18
CA LEU A 507 -0.44 -12.35 -28.89
C LEU A 507 0.79 -12.64 -29.76
N LEU A 508 1.34 -11.63 -30.44
CA LEU A 508 2.59 -11.77 -31.20
C LEU A 508 3.77 -12.26 -30.35
N ARG A 509 3.81 -11.91 -29.06
CA ARG A 509 4.86 -12.39 -28.13
C ARG A 509 4.59 -13.82 -27.71
N MET A 510 3.33 -14.16 -27.44
CA MET A 510 2.92 -15.50 -27.08
C MET A 510 3.24 -16.50 -28.20
N ILE A 511 2.83 -16.21 -29.44
CA ILE A 511 3.07 -17.10 -30.58
C ILE A 511 4.49 -17.00 -31.16
N ARG A 512 5.35 -16.12 -30.61
CA ARG A 512 6.66 -15.75 -31.18
C ARG A 512 6.57 -15.38 -32.67
N GLY A 513 5.53 -14.63 -33.03
CA GLY A 513 5.18 -14.29 -34.40
C GLY A 513 5.94 -13.08 -34.93
N VAL A 514 5.98 -12.96 -36.26
CA VAL A 514 6.55 -11.80 -36.95
C VAL A 514 5.57 -10.63 -36.96
N ARG A 515 6.10 -9.40 -37.10
CA ARG A 515 5.28 -8.18 -37.05
C ARG A 515 4.22 -8.07 -38.16
N THR A 516 4.30 -8.88 -39.21
CA THR A 516 3.36 -8.92 -40.34
C THR A 516 2.16 -9.84 -40.10
N THR A 517 2.17 -10.68 -39.07
CA THR A 517 1.05 -11.60 -38.77
C THR A 517 -0.22 -10.81 -38.45
N SER A 518 -1.34 -11.13 -39.11
CA SER A 518 -2.61 -10.45 -38.90
C SER A 518 -3.18 -10.72 -37.51
N PHE A 519 -4.10 -9.86 -37.04
CA PHE A 519 -4.75 -10.03 -35.74
C PHE A 519 -5.47 -11.37 -35.61
N HIS A 520 -6.33 -11.71 -36.57
CA HIS A 520 -7.09 -12.96 -36.55
C HIS A 520 -6.19 -14.20 -36.59
N ALA A 521 -5.09 -14.17 -37.37
CA ALA A 521 -4.11 -15.26 -37.35
C ALA A 521 -3.44 -15.40 -35.97
N CYS A 522 -3.16 -14.28 -35.28
CA CYS A 522 -2.63 -14.34 -33.92
C CYS A 522 -3.62 -15.01 -32.95
N CYS A 523 -4.90 -14.65 -32.99
CA CYS A 523 -5.95 -15.27 -32.18
C CYS A 523 -6.03 -16.78 -32.43
N ILE A 524 -6.11 -17.20 -33.70
CA ILE A 524 -6.21 -18.61 -34.08
C ILE A 524 -5.01 -19.42 -33.56
N VAL A 525 -3.78 -18.93 -33.80
CA VAL A 525 -2.56 -19.66 -33.42
C VAL A 525 -2.34 -19.68 -31.91
N SER A 526 -2.75 -18.62 -31.20
CA SER A 526 -2.66 -18.57 -29.73
C SER A 526 -3.79 -19.31 -29.03
N GLY A 527 -4.90 -19.62 -29.73
CA GLY A 527 -6.12 -20.14 -29.12
C GLY A 527 -6.91 -19.10 -28.32
N GLU A 528 -6.62 -17.80 -28.49
CA GLU A 528 -7.23 -16.73 -27.71
C GLU A 528 -8.40 -16.08 -28.46
N LYS A 529 -9.51 -15.85 -27.75
CA LYS A 529 -10.71 -15.19 -28.27
C LYS A 529 -10.40 -13.73 -28.64
N PRO A 530 -10.96 -13.17 -29.74
CA PRO A 530 -10.86 -11.73 -30.00
C PRO A 530 -11.40 -10.93 -28.81
N ILE A 531 -10.64 -9.96 -28.33
CA ILE A 531 -10.95 -9.22 -27.09
C ILE A 531 -12.29 -8.49 -27.16
N ASP A 532 -12.72 -8.07 -28.35
CA ASP A 532 -14.01 -7.42 -28.56
C ASP A 532 -15.19 -8.39 -28.46
N VAL A 533 -14.98 -9.68 -28.77
CA VAL A 533 -16.00 -10.73 -28.56
C VAL A 533 -16.05 -11.10 -27.08
N GLU A 534 -14.89 -11.27 -26.44
CA GLU A 534 -14.79 -11.52 -25.00
C GLU A 534 -15.40 -10.39 -24.16
N ALA A 535 -15.22 -9.14 -24.58
CA ALA A 535 -15.85 -7.98 -23.96
C ALA A 535 -17.39 -8.04 -24.00
N LYS A 536 -17.97 -8.43 -25.15
CA LYS A 536 -19.43 -8.58 -25.29
C LYS A 536 -19.95 -9.71 -24.43
N GLU A 537 -19.31 -10.87 -24.47
CA GLU A 537 -19.72 -12.03 -23.68
C GLU A 537 -19.64 -11.76 -22.18
N ASN A 538 -18.58 -11.11 -21.70
CA ASN A 538 -18.49 -10.72 -20.30
C ASN A 538 -19.57 -9.69 -19.92
N ALA A 539 -19.89 -8.74 -20.80
CA ALA A 539 -21.00 -7.82 -20.56
C ALA A 539 -22.34 -8.56 -20.53
N ASP A 540 -22.57 -9.49 -21.46
CA ASP A 540 -23.81 -10.28 -21.54
C ASP A 540 -23.98 -11.17 -20.30
N ILE A 541 -22.90 -11.79 -19.80
CA ILE A 541 -22.92 -12.58 -18.56
C ILE A 541 -23.33 -11.68 -17.38
N HIS A 542 -22.69 -10.52 -17.22
CA HIS A 542 -23.01 -9.60 -16.12
C HIS A 542 -24.42 -9.00 -16.24
N CYS A 543 -24.86 -8.63 -17.44
CA CYS A 543 -26.21 -8.09 -17.67
C CYS A 543 -27.28 -9.19 -17.57
N GLY A 544 -26.99 -10.42 -17.98
CA GLY A 544 -27.87 -11.57 -17.83
C GLY A 544 -28.07 -11.99 -16.38
N LEU A 545 -27.01 -11.91 -15.57
CA LEU A 545 -27.08 -12.05 -14.10
C LEU A 545 -27.89 -10.92 -13.43
N ALA A 546 -28.04 -9.76 -14.08
CA ALA A 546 -28.85 -8.65 -13.58
C ALA A 546 -30.35 -8.78 -13.94
N GLY A 547 -30.73 -9.69 -14.84
CA GLY A 547 -32.11 -9.91 -15.29
C GLY A 547 -33.03 -10.53 -14.25
N GLU A 548 -32.47 -11.28 -13.29
CA GLU A 548 -33.13 -11.79 -12.09
C GLU A 548 -32.09 -11.79 -10.95
N SER A 549 -31.90 -10.63 -10.31
CA SER A 549 -30.96 -10.50 -9.19
C SER A 549 -31.49 -11.29 -7.98
N VAL A 550 -30.82 -12.42 -7.70
CA VAL A 550 -30.97 -13.19 -6.45
C VAL A 550 -30.22 -12.51 -5.29
N ASP A 551 -29.17 -11.73 -5.60
CA ASP A 551 -28.43 -10.90 -4.63
C ASP A 551 -28.79 -9.42 -4.80
N LYS A 552 -29.72 -8.93 -3.96
CA LYS A 552 -29.88 -7.50 -3.67
C LYS A 552 -29.22 -7.20 -2.33
N PRO A 553 -28.50 -6.07 -2.18
CA PRO A 553 -28.06 -5.63 -0.87
C PRO A 553 -29.29 -5.45 0.03
N LEU A 554 -29.32 -6.12 1.19
CA LEU A 554 -30.28 -5.79 2.22
C LEU A 554 -29.97 -4.38 2.74
N PRO A 555 -30.97 -3.55 3.02
CA PRO A 555 -30.75 -2.25 3.63
C PRO A 555 -30.25 -2.43 5.09
N PRO A 556 -29.48 -1.48 5.66
CA PRO A 556 -28.78 -1.63 6.94
C PRO A 556 -29.69 -1.94 8.14
N ASP A 557 -30.93 -1.46 8.10
CA ASP A 557 -32.00 -1.76 9.06
C ASP A 557 -32.44 -3.24 9.04
N ARG A 558 -32.08 -3.97 7.98
CA ARG A 558 -32.32 -5.41 7.80
C ARG A 558 -31.02 -6.22 7.77
N TRP A 559 -29.88 -5.60 8.09
CA TRP A 559 -28.67 -6.36 8.33
C TRP A 559 -28.85 -7.12 9.61
N LEU A 560 -28.74 -8.43 9.53
CA LEU A 560 -28.72 -9.27 10.72
C LEU A 560 -27.43 -8.93 11.47
N HIS A 561 -27.56 -8.53 12.73
CA HIS A 561 -26.43 -8.29 13.61
C HIS A 561 -25.51 -9.53 13.57
N PRO A 562 -24.17 -9.43 13.63
CA PRO A 562 -23.29 -10.60 13.51
C PRO A 562 -23.54 -11.70 14.56
N ALA A 563 -24.18 -11.36 15.68
CA ALA A 563 -24.63 -12.30 16.70
C ALA A 563 -26.05 -12.85 16.48
N GLU A 564 -26.81 -12.31 15.53
CA GLU A 564 -28.20 -12.63 15.18
C GLU A 564 -28.34 -13.17 13.76
N VAL A 565 -27.24 -13.66 13.16
CA VAL A 565 -27.34 -14.46 11.93
C VAL A 565 -28.36 -15.56 12.21
N PRO A 566 -29.44 -15.69 11.43
CA PRO A 566 -30.33 -16.82 11.54
C PRO A 566 -29.46 -17.99 11.14
N THR A 567 -29.03 -18.78 12.12
CA THR A 567 -28.82 -20.19 11.86
C THR A 567 -30.10 -20.64 11.18
N PRO A 568 -30.07 -21.17 9.93
CA PRO A 568 -31.26 -21.80 9.41
C PRO A 568 -31.79 -22.71 10.51
N GLU A 569 -33.09 -22.65 10.83
CA GLU A 569 -33.77 -23.75 11.51
C GLU A 569 -33.69 -24.94 10.53
N VAL A 570 -32.50 -25.52 10.45
CA VAL A 570 -32.35 -26.94 10.27
C VAL A 570 -32.86 -27.48 11.58
N ASP A 571 -33.98 -28.18 11.55
CA ASP A 571 -34.34 -29.08 12.64
C ASP A 571 -33.18 -30.08 12.79
N PHE A 572 -32.16 -29.70 13.55
CA PHE A 572 -31.29 -30.65 14.20
C PHE A 572 -32.11 -31.20 15.36
N GLU A 573 -33.13 -32.02 15.05
CA GLU A 573 -33.59 -32.99 16.04
C GLU A 573 -32.34 -33.69 16.54
N GLU A 574 -32.16 -33.71 17.87
CA GLU A 574 -31.05 -34.40 18.54
C GLU A 574 -30.77 -35.71 17.82
N ALA A 575 -29.54 -35.83 17.30
CA ALA A 575 -29.02 -36.95 16.52
C ALA A 575 -29.89 -38.21 16.61
N VAL A 576 -30.89 -38.31 15.73
CA VAL A 576 -31.49 -39.60 15.41
C VAL A 576 -30.38 -40.33 14.70
N ASP A 577 -29.75 -41.31 15.38
CA ASP A 577 -28.67 -42.18 14.89
C ASP A 577 -28.64 -42.21 13.36
N LEU A 578 -27.84 -41.32 12.77
CA LEU A 578 -27.87 -41.13 11.32
C LEU A 578 -27.37 -42.43 10.72
N THR A 579 -28.27 -43.15 10.06
CA THR A 579 -27.99 -44.42 9.41
C THR A 579 -26.84 -44.29 8.40
N PHE A 580 -26.56 -43.05 7.94
CA PHE A 580 -25.58 -42.72 6.92
C PHE A 580 -24.74 -41.48 7.25
N ALA A 581 -23.43 -41.54 6.95
CA ALA A 581 -22.50 -40.41 6.99
C ALA A 581 -22.03 -40.04 5.59
N ILE A 582 -22.26 -38.80 5.16
CA ILE A 582 -21.97 -38.33 3.80
C ILE A 582 -20.80 -37.34 3.83
N TYR A 583 -19.80 -37.58 2.99
CA TYR A 583 -18.64 -36.71 2.77
C TYR A 583 -18.65 -36.20 1.34
N THR A 584 -18.66 -34.89 1.17
CA THR A 584 -18.69 -34.21 -0.15
C THR A 584 -17.40 -33.44 -0.37
N ASP A 585 -16.93 -33.36 -1.62
CA ASP A 585 -15.75 -32.59 -1.98
C ASP A 585 -15.87 -32.03 -3.40
N GLY A 586 -15.45 -30.78 -3.58
CA GLY A 586 -15.38 -30.08 -4.86
C GLY A 586 -13.95 -29.65 -5.15
N SER A 587 -13.50 -29.85 -6.40
CA SER A 587 -12.12 -29.52 -6.79
C SER A 587 -12.05 -28.77 -8.12
N ASP A 588 -11.22 -27.74 -8.14
CA ASP A 588 -10.72 -27.07 -9.35
C ASP A 588 -9.19 -27.13 -9.38
N MET A 589 -8.64 -27.97 -10.25
CA MET A 589 -7.20 -28.13 -10.44
C MET A 589 -6.61 -27.16 -11.47
N GLY A 590 -7.40 -26.20 -11.96
CA GLY A 590 -7.03 -25.32 -13.06
C GLY A 590 -7.03 -26.02 -14.42
N GLN A 591 -6.87 -25.23 -15.50
CA GLN A 591 -6.89 -25.70 -16.90
C GLN A 591 -8.18 -26.46 -17.29
N GLY A 592 -9.34 -26.04 -16.77
CA GLY A 592 -10.63 -26.63 -17.12
C GLY A 592 -10.86 -28.03 -16.56
N ARG A 593 -10.18 -28.36 -15.45
CA ARG A 593 -10.34 -29.63 -14.73
C ARG A 593 -11.07 -29.38 -13.42
N VAL A 594 -12.39 -29.33 -13.53
CA VAL A 594 -13.31 -29.12 -12.42
C VAL A 594 -14.13 -30.38 -12.22
N GLY A 595 -14.22 -30.84 -10.99
CA GLY A 595 -14.93 -32.06 -10.65
C GLY A 595 -15.38 -32.07 -9.20
N CYS A 596 -16.40 -32.86 -8.92
CA CYS A 596 -16.88 -33.08 -7.56
C CYS A 596 -16.98 -34.57 -7.28
N ALA A 597 -16.99 -34.93 -6.00
CA ALA A 597 -17.19 -36.28 -5.54
C ALA A 597 -17.96 -36.28 -4.22
N PHE A 598 -18.63 -37.39 -3.95
CA PHE A 598 -19.19 -37.64 -2.63
C PHE A 598 -19.09 -39.11 -2.28
N VAL A 599 -19.12 -39.39 -0.97
CA VAL A 599 -19.00 -40.72 -0.39
C VAL A 599 -19.98 -40.87 0.76
N VAL A 600 -20.76 -41.95 0.75
CA VAL A 600 -21.77 -42.27 1.77
C VAL A 600 -21.33 -43.53 2.51
N TYR A 601 -21.23 -43.44 3.83
CA TYR A 601 -20.97 -44.55 4.75
C TYR A 601 -22.22 -44.90 5.55
N THR A 602 -22.35 -46.13 6.04
CA THR A 602 -23.29 -46.44 7.12
C THR A 602 -22.83 -45.80 8.44
N GLY A 603 -23.72 -45.66 9.41
CA GLY A 603 -23.36 -45.26 10.79
C GLY A 603 -22.32 -46.17 11.47
N LEU A 604 -22.11 -47.38 10.93
CA LEU A 604 -21.07 -48.34 11.36
C LEU A 604 -19.75 -48.23 10.58
N GLY A 605 -19.61 -47.24 9.69
CA GLY A 605 -18.38 -46.97 8.93
C GLY A 605 -18.17 -47.82 7.67
N ALA A 606 -19.19 -48.55 7.20
CA ALA A 606 -19.11 -49.30 5.94
C ALA A 606 -19.46 -48.42 4.73
N LEU A 607 -18.63 -48.44 3.69
CA LEU A 607 -18.86 -47.67 2.46
C LEU A 607 -20.10 -48.20 1.72
N LEU A 608 -21.12 -47.35 1.51
CA LEU A 608 -22.33 -47.68 0.75
C LEU A 608 -22.27 -47.20 -0.68
N TYR A 609 -21.86 -45.95 -0.87
CA TYR A 609 -21.94 -45.31 -2.17
C TYR A 609 -20.80 -44.32 -2.33
N ARG A 610 -20.29 -44.20 -3.55
CA ARG A 610 -19.37 -43.14 -3.93
C ARG A 610 -19.56 -42.79 -5.39
N GLU A 611 -19.52 -41.51 -5.68
CA GLU A 611 -19.61 -41.05 -7.04
C GLU A 611 -18.68 -39.86 -7.28
N ARG A 612 -18.37 -39.64 -8.54
CA ARG A 612 -17.58 -38.49 -8.98
C ARG A 612 -18.12 -37.99 -10.30
N PHE A 613 -18.24 -36.68 -10.41
CA PHE A 613 -18.69 -36.00 -11.62
C PHE A 613 -17.63 -35.05 -12.12
N ARG A 614 -17.61 -34.89 -13.44
CA ARG A 614 -16.79 -33.88 -14.10
C ARG A 614 -17.69 -32.75 -14.54
N LEU A 615 -17.34 -31.54 -14.15
CA LEU A 615 -18.05 -30.33 -14.54
C LEU A 615 -17.44 -29.75 -15.81
N GLY A 616 -18.16 -28.81 -16.42
CA GLY A 616 -17.66 -28.02 -17.54
C GLY A 616 -16.41 -27.22 -17.15
N ALA A 617 -15.54 -26.97 -18.12
CA ALA A 617 -14.26 -26.27 -17.91
C ALA A 617 -14.41 -24.81 -17.40
N SER A 618 -15.61 -24.25 -17.46
CA SER A 618 -15.96 -22.91 -17.00
C SER A 618 -16.59 -22.88 -15.60
N CYS A 619 -16.82 -24.03 -14.96
CA CYS A 619 -17.39 -24.09 -13.63
C CYS A 619 -16.36 -23.67 -12.57
N SER A 620 -16.81 -23.08 -11.46
CA SER A 620 -15.97 -22.72 -10.32
C SER A 620 -15.90 -23.83 -9.27
N ASN A 621 -14.93 -23.73 -8.35
CA ASN A 621 -14.84 -24.65 -7.21
C ASN A 621 -16.13 -24.66 -6.37
N ASN A 622 -16.73 -23.48 -6.15
CA ASN A 622 -17.99 -23.35 -5.40
C ASN A 622 -19.17 -24.05 -6.10
N GLN A 623 -19.20 -24.02 -7.44
CA GLN A 623 -20.22 -24.75 -8.20
C GLN A 623 -19.98 -26.27 -8.13
N ALA A 624 -18.74 -26.73 -8.04
CA ALA A 624 -18.41 -28.14 -7.83
C ALA A 624 -18.83 -28.62 -6.44
N GLU A 625 -18.55 -27.83 -5.40
CA GLU A 625 -18.97 -28.08 -4.00
C GLU A 625 -20.50 -28.21 -3.88
N LEU A 626 -21.24 -27.23 -4.41
CA LEU A 626 -22.70 -27.24 -4.37
C LEU A 626 -23.30 -28.43 -5.12
N LEU A 627 -22.71 -28.80 -6.26
CA LEU A 627 -23.15 -29.98 -7.00
C LEU A 627 -22.86 -31.28 -6.24
N ALA A 628 -21.73 -31.36 -5.52
CA ALA A 628 -21.38 -32.51 -4.67
C ALA A 628 -22.45 -32.73 -3.58
N ILE A 629 -22.85 -31.65 -2.91
CA ILE A 629 -23.88 -31.66 -1.87
C ILE A 629 -25.22 -32.07 -2.47
N MET A 630 -25.67 -31.40 -3.53
CA MET A 630 -26.95 -31.69 -4.17
C MET A 630 -27.03 -33.15 -4.65
N LYS A 631 -25.96 -33.66 -5.29
CA LYS A 631 -25.92 -35.05 -5.77
C LYS A 631 -25.83 -36.08 -4.67
N SER A 632 -25.33 -35.70 -3.49
CA SER A 632 -25.31 -36.61 -2.35
C SER A 632 -26.65 -36.74 -1.64
N LEU A 633 -27.57 -35.80 -1.89
CA LEU A 633 -28.92 -35.77 -1.34
C LEU A 633 -29.99 -36.36 -2.29
N GLU A 634 -29.70 -36.45 -3.58
CA GLU A 634 -30.48 -37.23 -4.57
C GLU A 634 -30.29 -38.74 -4.36
#